data_AF-A0A241WKD8-F1
#
_entry.id   AF-A0A241WKD8-F1
#
_cell.length_a   1.000
_cell.length_b   1.000
_cell.length_c   1.000
_cell.angle_alpha   90.00
_cell.angle_beta   90.00
_cell.angle_gamma   90.00
#
_symmetry.space_group_name_H-M   'P 1'
#
loop_
_entity.id
_entity.type
_entity.pdbx_description
1 polymer ?
#
loop_
_entity_poly.entity_id
_entity_poly.type
_entity_poly.pdbx_seq_one_letter_code
_entity_poly.pdbx_strand_id
1 'polypeptide(L)' 'MSKKQKNYTAEFKAEAIKTIESNNGNVSETARQLGISMQTLSNWYNKAKAGTLVGTK' A
#
# COMPACT_ATOMS: atom_id res chain seq x y z
N MET A 1 14.65 -17.02 13.12
CA MET A 1 13.35 -17.09 12.42
C MET A 1 13.20 -15.90 11.49
N SER A 2 13.62 -16.02 10.23
CA SER A 2 13.49 -14.91 9.26
C SER A 2 12.04 -14.81 8.80
N LYS A 3 11.33 -13.75 9.22
CA LYS A 3 10.01 -13.42 8.69
C LYS A 3 10.15 -13.22 7.18
N LYS A 4 9.62 -14.13 6.37
CA LYS A 4 9.47 -13.94 4.92
C LYS A 4 8.62 -12.68 4.72
N GLN A 5 9.26 -11.56 4.46
CA GLN A 5 8.56 -10.35 4.06
C GLN A 5 7.94 -10.66 2.70
N LYS A 6 6.61 -10.54 2.59
CA LYS A 6 5.96 -10.50 1.29
C LYS A 6 6.49 -9.26 0.58
N ASN A 7 7.37 -9.45 -0.39
CA ASN A 7 7.89 -8.35 -1.21
C ASN A 7 6.79 -7.95 -2.20
N TYR A 8 6.08 -6.88 -1.86
CA TYR A 8 5.20 -6.21 -2.80
C TYR A 8 6.06 -5.35 -3.74
N THR A 9 5.81 -5.46 -5.05
CA THR A 9 6.54 -4.71 -6.07
C THR A 9 6.25 -3.22 -5.97
N ALA A 10 7.14 -2.43 -6.57
CA ALA A 10 7.00 -0.98 -6.76
C ALA A 10 5.63 -0.63 -7.33
N GLU A 11 5.31 -1.27 -8.45
CA GLU A 11 4.11 -1.06 -9.24
C GLU A 11 2.86 -1.40 -8.43
N PHE A 12 2.87 -2.53 -7.70
CA PHE A 12 1.74 -2.91 -6.86
C PHE A 12 1.47 -1.90 -5.75
N LYS A 13 2.53 -1.36 -5.11
CA LYS A 13 2.35 -0.32 -4.09
C LYS A 13 1.78 0.96 -4.71
N ALA A 14 2.29 1.39 -5.86
CA ALA A 14 1.82 2.59 -6.54
C ALA A 14 0.36 2.45 -7.00
N GLU A 15 0.00 1.31 -7.57
CA GLU A 15 -1.38 0.98 -7.95
C GLU A 15 -2.30 1.01 -6.73
N ALA A 16 -1.86 0.40 -5.61
CA ALA A 16 -2.63 0.40 -4.37
C ALA A 16 -2.87 1.82 -3.83
N ILE A 17 -1.89 2.71 -3.87
CA ILE A 17 -2.07 4.12 -3.49
C ILE A 17 -3.05 4.83 -4.43
N LYS A 18 -2.90 4.63 -5.74
CA LYS A 18 -3.80 5.22 -6.75
C LYS A 18 -5.25 4.77 -6.57
N THR A 19 -5.46 3.50 -6.20
CA THR A 19 -6.79 2.97 -5.88
C THR A 19 -7.37 3.59 -4.62
N ILE A 20 -6.56 3.88 -3.59
CA ILE A 20 -7.02 4.61 -2.39
C ILE A 20 -7.50 6.02 -2.78
N GLU A 21 -6.73 6.73 -3.60
CA GLU A 21 -7.10 8.07 -4.08
C GLU A 21 -8.39 8.02 -4.90
N SER A 22 -8.57 7.00 -5.75
CA SER A 22 -9.81 6.78 -6.50
C SER A 22 -11.01 6.42 -5.62
N ASN A 23 -10.79 5.78 -4.46
CA ASN A 23 -11.82 5.47 -3.46
C ASN A 23 -11.98 6.58 -2.42
N ASN A 24 -11.68 7.84 -2.78
CA ASN A 24 -11.83 9.00 -1.90
C ASN A 24 -11.02 8.89 -0.58
N GLY A 25 -9.86 8.24 -0.64
CA GLY A 25 -9.01 7.99 0.52
C GLY A 25 -9.37 6.74 1.33
N ASN A 26 -10.28 5.88 0.86
CA ASN A 26 -10.76 4.74 1.63
C ASN A 26 -9.78 3.54 1.59
N VAL A 27 -8.84 3.56 2.54
CA VAL A 27 -7.87 2.48 2.75
C VAL A 27 -8.53 1.12 3.05
N SER A 28 -9.67 1.12 3.75
CA SER A 28 -10.33 -0.11 4.19
C SER A 28 -10.94 -0.88 3.01
N GLU A 29 -11.63 -0.16 2.14
CA GLU A 29 -12.22 -0.70 0.92
C GLU A 29 -11.13 -1.20 -0.04
N THR A 30 -10.11 -0.38 -0.30
CA THR A 30 -9.00 -0.75 -1.17
C THR A 30 -8.22 -1.96 -0.62
N ALA A 31 -8.03 -2.08 0.69
CA ALA A 31 -7.39 -3.25 1.29
C ALA A 31 -8.19 -4.54 1.06
N ARG A 32 -9.52 -4.48 1.17
CA ARG A 32 -10.41 -5.61 0.84
C ARG A 32 -10.36 -5.96 -0.64
N GLN A 33 -10.37 -4.96 -1.52
CA GLN A 33 -10.30 -5.17 -2.98
C GLN A 33 -8.98 -5.83 -3.41
N LEU A 34 -7.86 -5.36 -2.85
CA LEU A 34 -6.53 -5.86 -3.17
C LEU A 34 -6.14 -7.14 -2.40
N GLY A 35 -6.97 -7.58 -1.44
CA GLY A 35 -6.68 -8.75 -0.60
C GLY A 35 -5.45 -8.60 0.28
N ILE A 36 -5.07 -7.35 0.63
CA ILE A 36 -3.92 -7.06 1.49
C ILE A 36 -4.38 -6.59 2.87
N SER A 37 -3.51 -6.67 3.87
CA SER A 37 -3.88 -6.17 5.19
C SER A 37 -4.01 -4.65 5.17
N MET A 38 -5.09 -4.14 5.75
CA MET A 38 -5.34 -2.71 5.89
C MET A 38 -4.16 -1.98 6.55
N GLN A 39 -3.51 -2.63 7.52
CA GLN A 39 -2.35 -2.09 8.21
C GLN A 39 -1.13 -1.93 7.29
N THR A 40 -0.93 -2.84 6.33
CA THR A 40 0.12 -2.71 5.31
C THR A 40 -0.19 -1.55 4.37
N LEU A 41 -1.43 -1.49 3.88
CA LEU A 41 -1.85 -0.45 2.95
C LEU A 41 -1.84 0.95 3.58
N SER A 42 -2.29 1.07 4.83
CA SER A 42 -2.21 2.30 5.61
C SER A 42 -0.76 2.76 5.81
N ASN A 43 0.16 1.83 6.12
CA ASN A 43 1.58 2.15 6.21
C ASN A 43 2.15 2.65 4.89
N TRP A 44 1.75 2.07 3.76
CA TRP A 44 2.14 2.58 2.44
C TRP A 44 1.57 3.95 2.20
N TYR A 45 0.27 4.17 2.42
CA TYR A 45 -0.37 5.46 2.21
C TYR A 45 0.30 6.58 3.02
N ASN A 46 0.56 6.35 4.30
CA ASN A 46 1.28 7.29 5.15
C ASN A 46 2.71 7.55 4.63
N LYS A 47 3.43 6.51 4.19
CA LYS A 47 4.77 6.67 3.60
C LYS A 47 4.75 7.38 2.26
N ALA A 48 3.73 7.19 1.43
CA ALA A 48 3.54 7.91 0.17
C ALA A 48 3.33 9.40 0.44
N LYS A 49 2.43 9.72 1.37
CA LYS A 49 2.18 11.10 1.83
C LYS A 49 3.43 11.75 2.41
N ALA A 50 4.26 10.98 3.10
CA ALA A 50 5.54 11.45 3.64
C ALA A 50 6.70 11.46 2.62
N GLY A 51 6.51 10.97 1.39
CA GLY A 51 7.58 10.85 0.39
C GLY A 51 8.66 9.81 0.71
N THR A 52 8.42 8.90 1.66
CA THR A 52 9.41 7.92 2.18
C THR A 52 9.09 6.48 1.79
N LEU A 53 8.18 6.28 0.83
CA LEU A 53 7.72 4.95 0.44
C LEU A 53 8.81 4.19 -0.32
N VAL A 54 9.55 3.35 0.40
CA VAL A 54 10.61 2.51 -0.17
C VAL A 54 9.99 1.47 -1.11
N GLY A 55 10.31 1.62 -2.40
CA GLY A 55 9.92 0.68 -3.44
C GLY A 55 9.48 1.31 -4.75
N THR A 56 9.13 2.59 -4.84
CA THR A 56 8.67 3.24 -6.09
C THR A 56 9.81 3.84 -6.92
N LYS A 57 10.97 3.17 -6.99
CA LYS A 57 12.13 3.70 -7.72
C LYS A 57 11.97 3.52 -9.22
#